data_AF-A0AA49KAH0-F1
#
_entry.id   AF-A0AA49KAH0-F1
#
_cell.length_a   1.000
_cell.length_b   1.000
_cell.length_c   1.000
_cell.angle_alpha   90.00
_cell.angle_beta   90.00
_cell.angle_gamma   90.00
#
_symmetry.space_group_name_H-M   'P 1'
#
loop_
_entity.id
_entity.type
_entity.pdbx_description
1 polymer ?
#
loop_
_entity_poly.entity_id
_entity_poly.type
_entity_poly.pdbx_seq_one_letter_code
_entity_poly.pdbx_strand_id
1 'polypeptide(L)'
;MDTEREVESIKRMARVDQCIVIEVLSLTESNLTKRLQTDDKLVKHMSVTYIGVQNKLEALELGIKVRLIGIEAFTEETEPSFIEDSAIPRHEKYLHYVLLLQNMGQYYCEHEGLAKDADIIVLTTDRLLASMPNEYKLNTDLVGASFASSVCKQCFKVEVIAHETAHLIGVPHDGEGPSSIGLSGSPGAKNCSPKDGYLMGKPGKNRAQFSECSKACAKYLLSLPDADCLYEDCTGR
;
A
#
# COMPACT_ATOMS: atom_id res chain seq x y z
N MET A 1 -20.68 -11.83 -26.31
CA MET A 1 -21.34 -11.71 -24.98
C MET A 1 -21.29 -13.03 -24.21
N ASP A 2 -21.57 -14.19 -24.83
CA ASP A 2 -21.43 -15.50 -24.14
C ASP A 2 -19.97 -15.93 -23.93
N THR A 3 -19.09 -15.67 -24.90
CA THR A 3 -17.68 -16.07 -24.84
C THR A 3 -16.88 -15.33 -23.77
N GLU A 4 -17.18 -14.05 -23.50
CA GLU A 4 -16.52 -13.27 -22.43
C GLU A 4 -16.92 -13.75 -21.03
N ARG A 5 -18.19 -14.14 -20.85
CA ARG A 5 -18.67 -14.76 -19.60
C ARG A 5 -18.07 -16.13 -19.36
N GLU A 6 -17.90 -16.94 -20.40
CA GLU A 6 -17.20 -18.22 -20.29
C GLU A 6 -15.72 -18.02 -19.94
N VAL A 7 -15.02 -17.07 -20.57
CA VAL A 7 -13.62 -16.77 -20.24
C VAL A 7 -13.48 -16.25 -18.81
N GLU A 8 -14.38 -15.37 -18.36
CA GLU A 8 -14.38 -14.87 -16.98
C GLU A 8 -14.70 -15.98 -15.97
N SER A 9 -15.61 -16.89 -16.30
CA SER A 9 -15.91 -18.08 -15.50
C SER A 9 -14.71 -19.03 -15.41
N ILE A 10 -14.01 -19.27 -16.52
CA ILE A 10 -12.80 -20.11 -16.57
C ILE A 10 -11.66 -19.48 -15.76
N LYS A 11 -11.46 -18.16 -15.87
CA LYS A 11 -10.48 -17.42 -15.05
C LYS A 11 -10.79 -17.51 -13.55
N ARG A 12 -12.08 -17.44 -13.17
CA ARG A 12 -12.50 -17.63 -11.77
C ARG A 12 -12.31 -19.07 -11.28
N MET A 13 -12.53 -20.06 -12.14
CA MET A 13 -12.28 -21.48 -11.81
C MET A 13 -10.78 -21.81 -11.69
N ALA A 14 -9.90 -21.12 -12.43
CA ALA A 14 -8.45 -21.29 -12.33
C ALA A 14 -7.85 -20.81 -10.99
N ARG A 15 -8.54 -19.91 -10.28
CA ARG A 15 -8.09 -19.36 -9.00
C ARG A 15 -8.32 -20.27 -7.78
N VAL A 16 -8.91 -21.45 -7.96
CA VAL A 16 -9.25 -22.38 -6.85
C VAL A 16 -8.00 -22.96 -6.19
N ASP A 17 -6.89 -23.10 -6.92
CA ASP A 17 -5.59 -23.58 -6.42
C ASP A 17 -4.54 -22.47 -6.27
N GLN A 18 -4.96 -21.20 -6.37
CA GLN A 18 -4.09 -20.04 -6.28
C GLN A 18 -4.16 -19.37 -4.91
N CYS A 19 -3.02 -18.84 -4.48
CA CYS A 19 -2.83 -18.14 -3.23
C CYS A 19 -2.70 -16.64 -3.50
N ILE A 20 -3.27 -15.82 -2.62
CA ILE A 20 -3.09 -14.37 -2.69
C ILE A 20 -1.82 -14.02 -1.91
N VAL A 21 -0.78 -13.62 -2.62
CA VAL A 21 0.49 -13.18 -2.07
C VAL A 21 0.72 -11.74 -2.48
N ILE A 22 1.21 -10.92 -1.56
CA ILE A 22 1.64 -9.55 -1.81
C ILE A 22 3.14 -9.51 -1.58
N GLU A 23 3.89 -9.42 -2.66
CA GLU A 23 5.35 -9.28 -2.65
C GLU A 23 5.74 -7.81 -2.43
N VAL A 24 6.45 -7.55 -1.34
CA VAL A 24 6.78 -6.20 -0.90
C VAL A 24 8.28 -5.93 -0.99
N LEU A 25 8.65 -4.87 -1.71
CA LEU A 25 9.96 -4.24 -1.61
C LEU A 25 9.90 -3.08 -0.62
N SER A 26 10.66 -3.15 0.46
CA SER A 26 10.70 -2.10 1.47
C SER A 26 11.88 -1.16 1.25
N LEU A 27 11.63 0.14 1.22
CA LEU A 27 12.65 1.18 1.14
C LEU A 27 12.80 1.90 2.47
N THR A 28 14.00 2.34 2.82
CA THR A 28 14.22 3.28 3.93
C THR A 28 14.99 4.50 3.47
N GLU A 29 14.52 5.69 3.85
CA GLU A 29 15.26 6.94 3.62
C GLU A 29 16.56 6.99 4.45
N SER A 30 17.50 7.82 4.02
CA SER A 30 18.82 8.01 4.62
C SER A 30 18.77 8.29 6.13
N ASN A 31 17.86 9.15 6.60
CA ASN A 31 17.68 9.43 8.03
C ASN A 31 17.28 8.20 8.85
N LEU A 32 16.35 7.39 8.33
CA LEU A 32 15.87 6.18 8.99
C LEU A 32 16.98 5.12 9.01
N THR A 33 17.66 4.91 7.88
CA THR A 33 18.79 4.00 7.77
C THR A 33 19.88 4.36 8.79
N LYS A 34 20.24 5.64 8.85
CA LYS A 34 21.23 6.18 9.81
C LYS A 34 20.79 5.99 11.26
N ARG A 35 19.51 6.20 11.58
CA ARG A 35 18.96 6.01 12.92
C ARG A 35 19.02 4.56 13.38
N LEU A 36 18.82 3.61 12.47
CA LEU A 36 18.87 2.17 12.79
C LEU A 36 20.30 1.65 12.95
N GLN A 37 21.32 2.40 12.54
CA GLN A 37 22.76 2.22 12.78
C GLN A 37 23.43 0.98 12.16
N THR A 38 22.71 -0.15 12.06
CA THR A 38 23.26 -1.44 11.62
C THR A 38 22.21 -2.21 10.82
N ASP A 39 22.67 -2.99 9.85
CA ASP A 39 21.81 -3.85 9.01
C ASP A 39 20.95 -4.81 9.85
N ASP A 40 21.49 -5.40 10.92
CA ASP A 40 20.72 -6.28 11.81
C ASP A 40 19.49 -5.59 12.44
N LYS A 41 19.68 -4.34 12.89
CA LYS A 41 18.59 -3.53 13.46
C LYS A 41 17.58 -3.13 12.38
N LEU A 42 18.06 -2.79 11.18
CA LEU A 42 17.23 -2.47 10.03
C LEU A 42 16.35 -3.66 9.63
N VAL A 43 16.96 -4.82 9.37
CA VAL A 43 16.28 -6.07 8.99
C VAL A 43 15.27 -6.46 10.07
N LYS A 44 15.66 -6.39 11.35
CA LYS A 44 14.73 -6.68 12.46
C LYS A 44 13.56 -5.71 12.49
N HIS A 45 13.82 -4.41 12.35
CA HIS A 45 12.78 -3.39 12.37
C HIS A 45 11.78 -3.58 11.23
N MET A 46 12.26 -3.75 9.99
CA MET A 46 11.42 -4.01 8.82
C MET A 46 10.65 -5.32 8.96
N SER A 47 11.32 -6.40 9.41
CA SER A 47 10.66 -7.70 9.61
C SER A 47 9.49 -7.61 10.60
N VAL A 48 9.67 -6.93 11.74
CA VAL A 48 8.60 -6.72 12.71
C VAL A 48 7.47 -5.86 12.13
N THR A 49 7.80 -4.84 11.33
CA THR A 49 6.81 -4.01 10.63
C THR A 49 5.93 -4.85 9.72
N TYR A 50 6.50 -5.68 8.84
CA TYR A 50 5.72 -6.49 7.90
C TYR A 50 5.00 -7.67 8.55
N ILE A 51 5.49 -8.22 9.67
CA ILE A 51 4.68 -9.10 10.52
C ILE A 51 3.44 -8.35 11.04
N GLY A 52 3.61 -7.09 11.43
CA GLY A 52 2.49 -6.23 11.81
C GLY A 52 1.48 -5.99 10.67
N VAL A 53 1.97 -5.82 9.44
CA VAL A 53 1.13 -5.70 8.23
C VAL A 53 0.36 -7.00 8.00
N GLN A 54 1.04 -8.15 7.98
CA GLN A 54 0.43 -9.47 7.85
C GLN A 54 -0.69 -9.67 8.87
N ASN A 55 -0.41 -9.46 10.15
CA ASN A 55 -1.39 -9.62 11.24
C ASN A 55 -2.64 -8.72 11.07
N LYS A 56 -2.47 -7.53 10.48
CA LYS A 56 -3.60 -6.65 10.18
C LYS A 56 -4.40 -7.17 9.01
N LEU A 57 -3.75 -7.54 7.90
CA LEU A 57 -4.41 -8.03 6.69
C LEU A 57 -5.11 -9.37 6.91
N GLU A 58 -4.66 -10.20 7.85
CA GLU A 58 -5.37 -11.42 8.28
C GLU A 58 -6.80 -11.13 8.76
N ALA A 59 -7.06 -9.96 9.34
CA ALA A 59 -8.40 -9.57 9.78
C ALA A 59 -9.38 -9.31 8.62
N LEU A 60 -8.90 -9.28 7.36
CA LEU A 60 -9.77 -9.32 6.19
C LEU A 60 -10.38 -10.70 5.94
N GLU A 61 -9.77 -11.77 6.49
CA GLU A 61 -10.20 -13.17 6.32
C GLU A 61 -10.18 -13.64 4.85
N LEU A 62 -9.26 -13.10 4.06
CA LEU A 62 -9.11 -13.38 2.62
C LEU A 62 -7.94 -14.31 2.28
N GLY A 63 -7.20 -14.78 3.30
CA GLY A 63 -6.04 -15.66 3.08
C GLY A 63 -4.83 -14.98 2.44
N ILE A 64 -4.75 -13.64 2.53
CA ILE A 64 -3.64 -12.84 1.99
C ILE A 64 -2.35 -13.14 2.78
N LYS A 65 -1.26 -13.37 2.05
CA LYS A 65 0.10 -13.51 2.59
C LYS A 65 0.96 -12.34 2.15
N VAL A 66 1.65 -11.70 3.08
CA VAL A 66 2.63 -10.65 2.82
C VAL A 66 4.02 -11.26 2.81
N ARG A 67 4.77 -11.09 1.73
CA ARG A 67 6.14 -11.57 1.57
C ARG A 67 7.07 -10.39 1.38
N LEU A 68 7.95 -10.13 2.33
CA LEU A 68 9.02 -9.15 2.18
C LEU A 68 10.11 -9.75 1.28
N ILE A 69 10.22 -9.29 0.03
CA ILE A 69 11.18 -9.83 -0.95
C ILE A 69 12.53 -9.12 -0.90
N GLY A 70 12.59 -7.91 -0.34
CA GLY A 70 13.82 -7.15 -0.20
C GLY A 70 13.69 -5.92 0.68
N ILE A 71 14.84 -5.44 1.15
CA ILE A 71 14.98 -4.16 1.84
C ILE A 71 16.06 -3.36 1.11
N GLU A 72 15.68 -2.21 0.57
CA GLU A 72 16.60 -1.24 -0.04
C GLU A 72 16.80 -0.08 0.93
N ALA A 73 17.97 0.00 1.54
CA ALA A 73 18.29 1.00 2.55
C ALA A 73 19.16 2.10 1.96
N PHE A 74 18.60 3.30 1.78
CA PHE A 74 19.34 4.41 1.23
C PHE A 74 20.27 5.03 2.27
N THR A 75 21.41 5.53 1.80
CA THR A 75 22.32 6.40 2.55
C THR A 75 22.27 7.80 1.94
N GLU A 76 22.89 8.79 2.58
CA GLU A 76 23.01 10.14 2.01
C GLU A 76 23.67 10.15 0.61
N GLU A 77 24.46 9.13 0.27
CA GLU A 77 25.15 9.00 -1.03
C GLU A 77 24.32 8.26 -2.08
N THR A 78 23.44 7.33 -1.67
CA THR A 78 22.66 6.47 -2.56
C THR A 78 21.19 6.86 -2.66
N GLU A 79 20.74 7.81 -1.86
CA GLU A 79 19.35 8.27 -1.82
C GLU A 79 18.92 8.90 -3.16
N PRO A 80 17.85 8.39 -3.80
CA PRO A 80 17.33 8.96 -5.03
C PRO A 80 16.81 10.38 -4.81
N SER A 81 16.97 11.23 -5.83
CA SER A 81 16.54 12.63 -5.74
C SER A 81 15.05 12.79 -5.46
N PHE A 82 14.20 11.83 -5.85
CA PHE A 82 12.75 11.93 -5.68
C PHE A 82 12.32 12.19 -4.24
N ILE A 83 13.09 11.76 -3.23
CA ILE A 83 12.80 12.00 -1.82
C ILE A 83 13.00 13.48 -1.51
N GLU A 84 14.16 14.04 -1.86
CA GLU A 84 14.47 15.44 -1.58
C GLU A 84 13.74 16.42 -2.52
N ASP A 85 13.48 16.04 -3.76
CA ASP A 85 12.61 16.77 -4.70
C ASP A 85 11.17 16.88 -4.18
N SER A 86 10.80 16.03 -3.21
CA SER A 86 9.50 16.05 -2.53
C SER A 86 9.52 16.78 -1.20
N ALA A 87 10.66 17.33 -0.78
CA ALA A 87 10.77 18.20 0.39
C ALA A 87 9.92 19.47 0.22
N ILE A 88 9.24 19.90 1.27
CA ILE A 88 8.53 21.17 1.23
C ILE A 88 9.54 22.30 1.45
N PRO A 89 9.67 23.28 0.52
CA PRO A 89 10.61 24.38 0.68
C PRO A 89 10.39 25.15 1.99
N ARG A 90 11.48 25.44 2.73
CA ARG A 90 11.46 26.08 4.07
C ARG A 90 10.88 25.21 5.19
N HIS A 91 10.52 23.97 4.88
CA HIS A 91 9.93 22.98 5.77
C HIS A 91 10.52 21.60 5.47
N GLU A 92 11.85 21.50 5.35
CA GLU A 92 12.56 20.34 4.82
C GLU A 92 12.35 19.08 5.67
N LYS A 93 11.91 19.21 6.93
CA LYS A 93 11.50 18.07 7.76
C LYS A 93 10.21 17.39 7.29
N TYR A 94 9.50 17.99 6.34
CA TYR A 94 8.26 17.51 5.79
C TYR A 94 8.41 17.12 4.32
N LEU A 95 7.76 16.02 3.95
CA LEU A 95 7.63 15.56 2.58
C LEU A 95 6.22 15.83 2.08
N HIS A 96 6.10 16.44 0.90
CA HIS A 96 4.81 16.64 0.26
C HIS A 96 4.30 15.30 -0.30
N TYR A 97 3.33 14.68 0.36
CA TYR A 97 2.97 13.28 0.09
C TYR A 97 2.56 13.02 -1.37
N VAL A 98 1.85 13.98 -2.01
CA VAL A 98 1.44 13.84 -3.43
C VAL A 98 2.66 13.83 -4.35
N LEU A 99 3.62 14.73 -4.11
CA LEU A 99 4.82 14.81 -4.95
C LEU A 99 5.69 13.59 -4.71
N LEU A 100 5.79 13.15 -3.46
CA LEU A 100 6.53 11.94 -3.08
C LEU A 100 6.00 10.71 -3.81
N LEU A 101 4.69 10.46 -3.77
CA LEU A 101 4.09 9.31 -4.47
C LEU A 101 4.27 9.41 -5.99
N GLN A 102 4.09 10.60 -6.57
CA GLN A 102 4.27 10.81 -8.01
C GLN A 102 5.72 10.58 -8.45
N ASN A 103 6.68 11.19 -7.76
CA ASN A 103 8.08 11.10 -8.09
C ASN A 103 8.63 9.68 -7.83
N MET A 104 8.21 9.03 -6.73
CA MET A 104 8.56 7.64 -6.43
C MET A 104 7.97 6.68 -7.47
N GLY A 105 6.69 6.87 -7.84
CA GLY A 105 6.03 6.07 -8.86
C GLY A 105 6.70 6.23 -10.23
N GLN A 106 7.07 7.45 -10.61
CA GLN A 106 7.83 7.72 -11.83
C GLN A 106 9.22 7.08 -11.80
N TYR A 107 9.92 7.17 -10.65
CA TYR A 107 11.23 6.58 -10.47
C TYR A 107 11.16 5.07 -10.73
N TYR A 108 10.29 4.33 -10.04
CA TYR A 108 10.20 2.86 -10.13
C TYR A 108 9.39 2.31 -11.33
N CYS A 109 8.81 3.18 -12.17
CA CYS A 109 7.94 2.80 -13.29
C CYS A 109 8.64 1.85 -14.27
N GLU A 110 9.94 2.06 -14.53
CA GLU A 110 10.75 1.25 -15.45
C GLU A 110 11.94 0.56 -14.76
N HIS A 111 11.90 0.43 -13.42
CA HIS A 111 12.98 -0.23 -12.69
C HIS A 111 13.00 -1.74 -12.93
N GLU A 112 14.21 -2.29 -12.89
CA GLU A 112 14.47 -3.73 -13.00
C GLU A 112 14.79 -4.34 -11.62
N GLY A 113 14.94 -5.66 -11.57
CA GLY A 113 15.22 -6.40 -10.33
C GLY A 113 14.02 -6.44 -9.38
N LEU A 114 14.27 -6.41 -8.07
CA LEU A 114 13.22 -6.59 -7.05
C LEU A 114 12.08 -5.57 -7.15
N ALA A 115 12.32 -4.37 -7.66
CA ALA A 115 11.26 -3.37 -7.86
C ALA A 115 10.27 -3.78 -8.97
N LYS A 116 10.76 -4.50 -9.98
CA LYS A 116 9.91 -5.08 -11.03
C LYS A 116 9.09 -6.23 -10.48
N ASP A 117 9.74 -7.10 -9.72
CA ASP A 117 9.16 -8.32 -9.17
C ASP A 117 8.14 -8.01 -8.05
N ALA A 118 8.33 -6.93 -7.28
CA ALA A 118 7.40 -6.54 -6.21
C ALA A 118 6.00 -6.19 -6.72
N ASP A 119 4.97 -6.62 -6.01
CA ASP A 119 3.61 -6.11 -6.16
C ASP A 119 3.44 -4.72 -5.54
N ILE A 120 4.16 -4.44 -4.45
CA ILE A 120 4.10 -3.16 -3.75
C ILE A 120 5.51 -2.70 -3.35
N ILE A 121 5.79 -1.42 -3.56
CA ILE A 121 7.01 -0.77 -3.08
C ILE A 121 6.64 0.24 -1.98
N VAL A 122 7.24 0.09 -0.80
CA VAL A 122 6.88 0.88 0.38
C VAL A 122 8.07 1.71 0.83
N LEU A 123 7.93 3.04 0.86
CA LEU A 123 8.93 3.90 1.51
C LEU A 123 8.60 4.07 2.99
N THR A 124 9.56 3.74 3.87
CA THR A 124 9.52 4.10 5.29
C THR A 124 10.48 5.26 5.56
N THR A 125 9.96 6.33 6.15
CA THR A 125 10.69 7.59 6.38
C THR A 125 10.52 8.08 7.82
N ASP A 126 11.51 8.81 8.33
CA ASP A 126 11.42 9.53 9.60
C ASP A 126 10.93 10.98 9.44
N ARG A 127 10.81 11.47 8.19
CA ARG A 127 10.23 12.77 7.87
C ARG A 127 8.71 12.68 7.95
N LEU A 128 8.10 13.78 8.37
CA LEU A 128 6.65 13.86 8.48
C LEU A 128 6.03 14.07 7.10
N LEU A 129 4.95 13.37 6.80
CA LEU A 129 4.17 13.63 5.61
C LEU A 129 3.31 14.88 5.82
N ALA A 130 3.20 15.69 4.78
CA ALA A 130 2.35 16.85 4.79
C ALA A 130 1.73 17.13 3.43
N SER A 131 0.71 17.98 3.45
CA SER A 131 0.09 18.56 2.26
C SER A 131 0.06 20.07 2.37
N MET A 132 0.16 20.74 1.23
CA MET A 132 0.07 22.19 1.12
C MET A 132 -1.16 22.57 0.30
N PRO A 133 -2.38 22.54 0.88
CA PRO A 133 -3.59 22.98 0.19
C PRO A 133 -3.52 24.43 -0.31
N ASN A 134 -2.66 25.25 0.29
CA ASN A 134 -2.21 26.53 -0.25
C ASN A 134 -0.81 26.86 0.31
N GLU A 135 -0.14 27.87 -0.26
CA GLU A 135 1.24 28.27 0.04
C GLU A 135 1.51 28.59 1.54
N TYR A 136 0.47 28.80 2.35
CA TYR A 136 0.60 29.28 3.72
C TYR A 136 0.14 28.28 4.78
N LYS A 137 -0.46 27.16 4.38
CA LYS A 137 -1.06 26.20 5.32
C LYS A 137 -0.49 24.82 5.11
N LEU A 138 0.40 24.44 6.03
CA LEU A 138 0.86 23.08 6.20
C LEU A 138 -0.22 22.25 6.89
N ASN A 139 -0.64 21.15 6.28
CA ASN A 139 -1.46 20.13 6.92
C ASN A 139 -0.61 18.88 7.15
N THR A 140 -0.41 18.54 8.42
CA THR A 140 0.47 17.47 8.91
C THR A 140 -0.29 16.29 9.50
N ASP A 141 -1.62 16.26 9.39
CA ASP A 141 -2.47 15.19 9.92
C ASP A 141 -2.45 13.97 8.97
N LEU A 142 -1.25 13.56 8.54
CA LEU A 142 -1.00 12.48 7.60
C LEU A 142 0.04 11.53 8.20
N VAL A 143 -0.32 10.26 8.27
CA VAL A 143 0.58 9.20 8.77
C VAL A 143 1.08 8.33 7.62
N GLY A 144 0.35 8.24 6.51
CA GLY A 144 0.73 7.50 5.31
C GLY A 144 0.03 8.07 4.08
N ALA A 145 0.39 7.55 2.90
CA ALA A 145 -0.34 7.76 1.66
C ALA A 145 -0.08 6.64 0.64
N SER A 146 -1.06 6.38 -0.23
CA SER A 146 -0.96 5.46 -1.38
C SER A 146 -1.83 5.91 -2.55
N PHE A 147 -1.63 5.29 -3.72
CA PHE A 147 -2.59 5.34 -4.82
C PHE A 147 -3.67 4.25 -4.64
N ALA A 148 -4.92 4.64 -4.39
CA ALA A 148 -5.99 3.67 -4.19
C ALA A 148 -6.17 2.70 -5.38
N SER A 149 -6.45 1.42 -5.10
CA SER A 149 -6.78 0.38 -6.08
C SER A 149 -5.73 0.21 -7.20
N SER A 150 -4.45 0.16 -6.85
CA SER A 150 -3.34 0.20 -7.81
C SER A 150 -2.29 -0.90 -7.66
N VAL A 151 -2.58 -1.93 -6.87
CA VAL A 151 -1.66 -3.02 -6.50
C VAL A 151 -1.01 -3.80 -7.67
N CYS A 152 -1.53 -3.73 -8.90
CA CYS A 152 -0.88 -4.30 -10.10
C CYS A 152 -0.58 -3.27 -11.19
N LYS A 153 -0.56 -1.98 -10.84
CA LYS A 153 -0.28 -0.87 -11.78
C LYS A 153 1.16 -0.42 -11.60
N GLN A 154 2.05 -0.82 -12.51
CA GLN A 154 3.51 -0.69 -12.39
C GLN A 154 4.03 0.65 -11.84
N CYS A 155 3.47 1.78 -12.27
CA CYS A 155 3.96 3.12 -11.87
C CYS A 155 3.20 3.72 -10.68
N PHE A 156 2.23 2.98 -10.13
CA PHE A 156 1.33 3.41 -9.05
C PHE A 156 1.33 2.45 -7.85
N LYS A 157 2.05 1.32 -7.94
CA LYS A 157 2.19 0.32 -6.87
C LYS A 157 3.08 0.76 -5.70
N VAL A 158 3.05 2.06 -5.37
CA VAL A 158 3.92 2.70 -4.37
C VAL A 158 3.08 3.24 -3.22
N GLU A 159 3.64 3.17 -2.01
CA GLU A 159 3.02 3.74 -0.82
C GLU A 159 4.01 4.16 0.27
N VAL A 160 3.48 4.83 1.29
CA VAL A 160 4.17 5.20 2.51
C VAL A 160 3.35 4.69 3.71
N ILE A 161 3.83 3.63 4.37
CA ILE A 161 3.31 2.96 5.59
C ILE A 161 2.12 1.99 5.41
N ALA A 162 2.11 0.93 6.24
CA ALA A 162 1.18 -0.20 6.34
C ALA A 162 -0.35 0.04 6.29
N HIS A 163 -0.87 1.18 6.79
CA HIS A 163 -2.32 1.47 6.69
C HIS A 163 -2.75 1.59 5.23
N GLU A 164 -1.81 2.03 4.41
CA GLU A 164 -1.99 2.31 3.00
C GLU A 164 -2.06 1.03 2.16
N THR A 165 -1.51 -0.09 2.66
CA THR A 165 -1.55 -1.36 1.92
C THR A 165 -3.00 -1.79 1.66
N ALA A 166 -3.92 -1.45 2.57
CA ALA A 166 -5.36 -1.68 2.40
C ALA A 166 -5.95 -0.82 1.28
N HIS A 167 -5.52 0.44 1.16
CA HIS A 167 -5.94 1.34 0.08
C HIS A 167 -5.45 0.85 -1.29
N LEU A 168 -4.22 0.31 -1.39
CA LEU A 168 -3.71 -0.31 -2.62
C LEU A 168 -4.57 -1.47 -3.10
N ILE A 169 -5.08 -2.28 -2.17
CA ILE A 169 -6.03 -3.37 -2.46
C ILE A 169 -7.50 -2.92 -2.48
N GLY A 170 -7.75 -1.62 -2.66
CA GLY A 170 -9.06 -1.07 -2.99
C GLY A 170 -9.99 -0.85 -1.81
N VAL A 171 -9.46 -0.76 -0.59
CA VAL A 171 -10.24 -0.50 0.63
C VAL A 171 -10.25 1.00 0.94
N PRO A 172 -11.39 1.71 0.84
CA PRO A 172 -11.51 3.11 1.25
C PRO A 172 -11.58 3.26 2.78
N HIS A 173 -11.58 4.50 3.27
CA HIS A 173 -11.96 4.74 4.67
C HIS A 173 -13.44 4.41 4.91
N ASP A 174 -13.75 3.96 6.12
CA ASP A 174 -15.13 3.76 6.56
C ASP A 174 -15.92 5.07 6.45
N GLY A 175 -17.10 5.00 5.84
CA GLY A 175 -17.97 6.14 5.55
C GLY A 175 -17.77 6.76 4.17
N GLU A 176 -16.75 6.35 3.41
CA GLU A 176 -16.52 6.85 2.06
C GLU A 176 -17.30 6.05 1.00
N GLY A 177 -17.76 6.74 -0.05
CA GLY A 177 -18.42 6.12 -1.19
C GLY A 177 -17.43 5.50 -2.18
N PRO A 178 -17.90 4.69 -3.13
CA PRO A 178 -17.03 3.98 -4.09
C PRO A 178 -16.22 4.91 -5.02
N SER A 179 -16.65 6.16 -5.18
CA SER A 179 -15.91 7.16 -5.95
C SER A 179 -14.59 7.58 -5.30
N SER A 180 -14.36 7.32 -4.01
CA SER A 180 -13.11 7.75 -3.34
C SER A 180 -11.88 6.96 -3.79
N ILE A 181 -12.06 5.76 -4.35
CA ILE A 181 -10.96 4.84 -4.69
C ILE A 181 -10.78 4.63 -6.19
N GLY A 182 -11.56 5.32 -7.03
CA GLY A 182 -11.44 5.25 -8.48
C GLY A 182 -11.71 3.87 -9.11
N LEU A 183 -12.31 2.93 -8.37
CA LEU A 183 -12.59 1.57 -8.81
C LEU A 183 -14.06 1.40 -9.18
N SER A 184 -14.35 1.32 -10.47
CA SER A 184 -15.72 1.16 -10.98
C SER A 184 -16.37 -0.11 -10.43
N GLY A 185 -17.61 0.02 -9.96
CA GLY A 185 -18.40 -1.10 -9.40
C GLY A 185 -18.01 -1.52 -7.98
N SER A 186 -17.03 -0.87 -7.36
CA SER A 186 -16.74 -1.10 -5.93
C SER A 186 -17.98 -0.83 -5.06
N PRO A 187 -18.20 -1.60 -3.99
CA PRO A 187 -19.28 -1.32 -3.05
C PRO A 187 -19.02 -0.03 -2.22
N GLY A 188 -17.76 0.39 -2.06
CA GLY A 188 -17.38 1.45 -1.14
C GLY A 188 -17.66 1.09 0.33
N ALA A 189 -17.44 2.04 1.24
CA ALA A 189 -17.63 1.84 2.69
C ALA A 189 -18.62 2.80 3.34
N LYS A 190 -19.51 3.42 2.55
CA LYS A 190 -20.51 4.39 3.03
C LYS A 190 -21.43 3.85 4.14
N ASN A 191 -21.65 2.53 4.15
CA ASN A 191 -22.52 1.86 5.11
C ASN A 191 -21.82 1.49 6.43
N CYS A 192 -20.49 1.61 6.52
CA CYS A 192 -19.74 1.38 7.74
C CYS A 192 -19.38 2.73 8.36
N SER A 193 -19.74 2.94 9.62
CA SER A 193 -19.53 4.23 10.27
C SER A 193 -18.07 4.37 10.68
N PRO A 194 -17.38 5.48 10.33
CA PRO A 194 -16.02 5.70 10.80
C PRO A 194 -15.93 5.82 12.33
N LYS A 195 -17.04 6.06 13.04
CA LYS A 195 -17.08 6.11 14.52
C LYS A 195 -17.06 4.72 15.17
N ASP A 196 -17.23 3.66 14.39
CA ASP A 196 -17.22 2.29 14.90
C ASP A 196 -15.81 1.83 15.28
N GLY A 197 -14.80 2.60 14.87
CA GLY A 197 -13.46 2.49 15.41
C GLY A 197 -12.61 1.39 14.79
N TYR A 198 -13.00 0.87 13.62
CA TYR A 198 -12.23 -0.09 12.83
C TYR A 198 -10.97 0.56 12.24
N LEU A 199 -10.06 -0.25 11.70
CA LEU A 199 -8.76 0.20 11.20
C LEU A 199 -8.88 1.33 10.16
N MET A 200 -9.87 1.27 9.27
CA MET A 200 -10.11 2.27 8.21
C MET A 200 -11.04 3.41 8.65
N GLY A 201 -11.40 3.47 9.93
CA GLY A 201 -12.25 4.50 10.52
C GLY A 201 -11.46 5.47 11.40
N LYS A 202 -12.18 6.15 12.29
CA LYS A 202 -11.55 6.96 13.35
C LYS A 202 -10.95 6.05 14.43
N PRO A 203 -9.96 6.52 15.21
CA PRO A 203 -9.42 5.74 16.31
C PRO A 203 -10.51 5.24 17.27
N GLY A 204 -10.49 3.95 17.58
CA GLY A 204 -11.47 3.35 18.48
C GLY A 204 -11.10 1.93 18.91
N LYS A 205 -12.04 1.28 19.60
CA LYS A 205 -11.85 -0.04 20.22
C LYS A 205 -11.61 -1.17 19.20
N ASN A 206 -12.04 -1.00 17.95
CA ASN A 206 -11.95 -2.02 16.91
C ASN A 206 -10.75 -1.84 15.97
N ARG A 207 -9.77 -1.00 16.34
CA ARG A 207 -8.64 -0.59 15.48
C ARG A 207 -7.70 -1.71 15.01
N ALA A 208 -7.90 -2.93 15.51
CA ALA A 208 -7.17 -4.13 15.10
C ALA A 208 -7.92 -4.94 14.02
N GLN A 209 -9.14 -4.54 13.66
CA GLN A 209 -10.02 -5.24 12.72
C GLN A 209 -10.45 -4.32 11.59
N PHE A 210 -10.80 -4.94 10.46
CA PHE A 210 -11.46 -4.29 9.35
C PHE A 210 -12.99 -4.36 9.49
N SER A 211 -13.70 -3.37 8.95
CA SER A 211 -15.15 -3.42 8.86
C SER A 211 -15.58 -4.43 7.78
N GLU A 212 -16.83 -4.86 7.81
CA GLU A 212 -17.40 -5.70 6.74
C GLU A 212 -17.39 -4.98 5.39
N CYS A 213 -17.45 -3.63 5.38
CA CYS A 213 -17.30 -2.87 4.14
C CYS A 213 -15.88 -2.95 3.60
N SER A 214 -14.86 -2.86 4.47
CA SER A 214 -13.47 -3.04 4.05
C SER A 214 -13.25 -4.42 3.43
N LYS A 215 -13.76 -5.48 4.07
CA LYS A 215 -13.69 -6.86 3.53
C LYS A 215 -14.36 -6.95 2.16
N ALA A 216 -15.55 -6.37 2.00
CA ALA A 216 -16.28 -6.39 0.73
C ALA A 216 -15.55 -5.65 -0.39
N CYS A 217 -14.94 -4.49 -0.11
CA CYS A 217 -14.14 -3.73 -1.06
C CYS A 217 -12.90 -4.50 -1.52
N ALA A 218 -12.12 -5.06 -0.58
CA ALA A 218 -10.93 -5.82 -0.92
C ALA A 218 -11.29 -7.07 -1.74
N LYS A 219 -12.34 -7.79 -1.34
CA LYS A 219 -12.86 -8.95 -2.08
C LYS A 219 -13.30 -8.56 -3.51
N TYR A 220 -13.88 -7.37 -3.67
CA TYR A 220 -14.28 -6.89 -4.99
C TYR A 220 -13.05 -6.66 -5.88
N LEU A 221 -12.03 -5.90 -5.45
CA LEU A 221 -10.82 -5.70 -6.25
C LEU A 221 -10.15 -7.04 -6.57
N LEU A 222 -9.99 -7.91 -5.57
CA LEU A 222 -9.38 -9.22 -5.75
C LEU A 222 -10.13 -10.09 -6.76
N SER A 223 -11.43 -9.87 -6.98
CA SER A 223 -12.21 -10.59 -7.99
C SER A 223 -11.96 -10.12 -9.43
N LEU A 224 -11.28 -9.00 -9.61
CA LEU A 224 -11.01 -8.39 -10.91
C LEU A 224 -9.66 -8.86 -11.49
N PRO A 225 -9.46 -8.73 -12.82
CA PRO A 225 -8.15 -8.89 -13.45
C PRO A 225 -7.11 -7.87 -12.97
N ASP A 226 -7.57 -6.72 -12.47
CA ASP A 226 -6.72 -5.64 -11.93
C ASP A 226 -5.88 -6.07 -10.71
N ALA A 227 -6.15 -7.24 -10.14
CA ALA A 227 -5.41 -7.86 -9.04
C ALA A 227 -4.69 -9.16 -9.45
N ASP A 228 -4.56 -9.47 -10.75
CA ASP A 228 -4.00 -10.74 -11.23
C ASP A 228 -2.54 -10.97 -10.78
N CYS A 229 -1.74 -9.91 -10.56
CA CYS A 229 -0.36 -10.04 -10.11
C CYS A 229 -0.23 -10.70 -8.72
N LEU A 230 -1.27 -10.59 -7.89
CA LEU A 230 -1.26 -11.12 -6.52
C LEU A 230 -1.51 -12.64 -6.44
N TYR A 231 -1.86 -13.28 -7.55
CA TYR A 231 -2.24 -14.70 -7.56
C TYR A 231 -1.05 -15.56 -7.98
N GLU A 232 -0.54 -16.34 -7.03
CA GLU A 232 0.54 -17.31 -7.23
C GLU A 232 0.03 -18.75 -7.08
N ASP A 233 0.73 -19.71 -7.69
CA ASP A 233 0.48 -21.12 -7.42
C ASP A 233 0.79 -21.45 -5.96
N CYS A 234 -0.19 -21.97 -5.21
CA CYS A 234 -0.04 -22.26 -3.78
C CYS A 234 1.07 -23.27 -3.44
N THR A 235 1.61 -23.98 -4.43
CA THR A 235 2.66 -25.00 -4.28
C THR A 235 4.10 -24.47 -4.38
N GLY A 236 4.30 -23.17 -4.56
CA GLY A 236 5.62 -22.55 -4.74
C GLY A 236 6.29 -22.03 -3.46
N ARG A 237 7.13 -22.88 -2.83
CA ARG A 237 8.23 -22.64 -1.86
C ARG A 237 7.99 -21.76 -0.62
#